data_AF-A0A851MWZ7-F1
#
_entry.id   AF-A0A851MWZ7-F1
#
_cell.length_a   1.000
_cell.length_b   1.000
_cell.length_c   1.000
_cell.angle_alpha   90.00
_cell.angle_beta   90.00
_cell.angle_gamma   90.00
#
_symmetry.space_group_name_H-M   'P 1'
#
loop_
_entity.id
_entity.type
_entity.pdbx_description
1 polymer ?
#
loop_
_entity_poly.entity_id
_entity_poly.type
_entity_poly.pdbx_seq_one_letter_code
_entity_poly.pdbx_strand_id
1 'polypeptide(L)'
;QVISFSRRRYRILGETLDVAVGNCIDRLARLLKIPNDPSPGYNVEQLAKRIPPISQNPSNLPKIPRIPPKPQAVTPKLLESGEATPEDLCFSLQETVFAMLTEVTERALALTRSVHLLLVGGVAC
;
A
#
# COMPACT_ATOMS: atom_id res chain seq x y z
N GLN A 1 4.61 7.65 8.75
CA GLN A 1 5.42 7.73 9.99
C GLN A 1 4.64 7.07 11.11
N VAL A 2 5.33 6.47 12.08
CA VAL A 2 4.74 5.93 13.30
C VAL A 2 5.33 6.70 14.47
N ILE A 3 4.47 7.35 15.24
CA ILE A 3 4.85 8.31 16.27
C ILE A 3 4.22 7.89 17.61
N SER A 4 4.97 8.04 18.70
CA SER A 4 4.46 7.81 20.05
C SER A 4 4.89 8.94 20.99
N PHE A 5 4.04 9.25 21.98
CA PHE A 5 4.36 10.18 23.04
C PHE A 5 4.99 9.43 24.22
N SER A 6 6.26 9.72 24.52
CA SER A 6 6.97 9.10 25.64
C SER A 6 8.01 10.04 26.24
N ARG A 7 8.17 10.00 27.56
CA ARG A 7 9.08 10.88 28.33
C ARG A 7 8.85 12.36 27.99
N ARG A 8 7.59 12.79 28.02
CA ARG A 8 7.10 14.17 27.76
C ARG A 8 7.41 14.73 26.36
N ARG A 9 7.68 13.88 25.36
CA ARG A 9 7.95 14.30 23.98
C ARG A 9 7.37 13.31 22.97
N TYR A 10 6.95 13.80 21.81
CA TYR A 10 6.67 12.96 20.65
C TYR A 10 7.97 12.44 20.05
N ARG A 11 7.96 11.16 19.66
CA ARG A 11 9.12 10.46 19.08
C ARG A 11 8.68 9.67 17.86
N ILE A 12 9.46 9.75 16.80
CA ILE A 12 9.29 8.90 15.62
C ILE A 12 9.90 7.54 15.94
N LEU A 13 9.07 6.49 15.86
CA LEU A 13 9.47 5.10 16.06
C LEU A 13 9.71 4.37 14.75
N GLY A 14 9.11 4.86 13.67
CA GLY A 14 9.32 4.34 12.32
C GLY A 14 8.95 5.37 11.27
N GLU A 15 9.72 5.43 10.21
CA GLU A 15 9.43 6.27 9.04
C GLU A 15 9.92 5.61 7.76
N THR A 16 9.42 6.10 6.63
CA THR A 16 9.89 5.65 5.33
C THR A 16 11.29 6.19 5.07
N LEU A 17 12.15 5.40 4.44
CA LEU A 17 13.51 5.81 4.08
C LEU A 17 13.58 6.49 2.71
N ASP A 18 12.52 6.38 1.90
CA ASP A 18 12.54 6.84 0.51
C ASP A 18 11.31 7.68 0.13
N VAL A 19 10.14 7.05 0.03
CA VAL A 19 8.92 7.66 -0.49
C VAL A 19 7.75 7.39 0.45
N ALA A 20 6.92 8.41 0.65
CA ALA A 20 5.68 8.25 1.40
C ALA A 20 4.68 7.37 0.63
N VAL A 21 3.87 6.59 1.35
CA VAL A 21 2.88 5.67 0.75
C VAL A 21 1.90 6.37 -0.21
N GLY A 22 1.46 7.59 0.12
CA GLY A 22 0.61 8.39 -0.79
C GLY A 22 1.28 8.66 -2.13
N ASN A 23 2.55 9.08 -2.13
CA ASN A 23 3.31 9.31 -3.37
C ASN A 23 3.61 8.00 -4.12
N CYS A 24 3.79 6.88 -3.41
CA CYS A 24 3.87 5.55 -4.02
C CYS A 24 2.60 5.21 -4.82
N ILE A 25 1.42 5.42 -4.21
CA ILE A 25 0.11 5.22 -4.85
C ILE A 25 -0.07 6.17 -6.03
N ASP A 26 0.25 7.47 -5.86
CA ASP A 26 0.16 8.47 -6.94
C ASP A 26 1.06 8.13 -8.14
N ARG A 27 2.26 7.58 -7.87
CA ARG A 27 3.17 7.13 -8.93
C ARG A 27 2.57 5.95 -9.70
N LEU A 28 1.95 4.99 -9.03
CA LEU A 28 1.25 3.89 -9.71
C LEU A 28 0.09 4.44 -10.54
N ALA A 29 -0.76 5.29 -9.97
CA ALA A 29 -1.88 5.91 -10.67
C ALA A 29 -1.42 6.61 -11.96
N ARG A 30 -0.32 7.35 -11.90
CA ARG A 30 0.28 8.03 -13.06
C ARG A 30 0.78 7.05 -14.12
N LEU A 31 1.45 5.96 -13.72
CA LEU A 31 1.94 4.93 -14.65
C LEU A 31 0.79 4.24 -15.39
N LEU A 32 -0.30 3.97 -14.68
CA LEU A 32 -1.50 3.33 -15.20
C LEU A 32 -2.46 4.31 -15.90
N LYS A 33 -2.12 5.61 -15.96
CA LYS A 33 -2.97 6.68 -16.51
C LYS A 33 -4.37 6.72 -15.87
N ILE A 34 -4.45 6.41 -14.59
CA ILE A 34 -5.68 6.46 -13.79
C ILE A 34 -6.06 7.94 -13.57
N PRO A 35 -7.35 8.30 -13.71
CA PRO A 35 -7.80 9.68 -13.50
C PRO A 35 -7.58 10.16 -12.05
N ASN A 36 -7.36 11.46 -11.89
CA ASN A 36 -7.16 12.08 -10.58
C ASN A 36 -8.47 12.40 -9.86
N ASP A 37 -9.60 12.46 -10.56
CA ASP A 37 -10.91 12.76 -9.97
C ASP A 37 -11.64 11.46 -9.58
N PRO A 38 -12.20 11.31 -8.36
CA PRO A 38 -12.18 12.26 -7.24
C PRO A 38 -10.85 12.30 -6.45
N SER A 39 -10.09 11.20 -6.47
CA SER A 39 -8.68 11.18 -6.05
C SER A 39 -7.96 9.99 -6.71
N PRO A 40 -6.65 10.07 -6.99
CA PRO A 40 -5.90 8.94 -7.53
C PRO A 40 -5.90 7.73 -6.59
N GLY A 41 -5.79 7.94 -5.27
CA GLY A 41 -5.82 6.87 -4.28
C GLY A 41 -7.14 6.11 -4.27
N TYR A 42 -8.27 6.84 -4.30
CA TYR A 42 -9.60 6.25 -4.42
C TYR A 42 -9.73 5.39 -5.69
N ASN A 43 -9.32 5.91 -6.84
CA ASN A 43 -9.45 5.16 -8.09
C ASN A 43 -8.55 3.91 -8.14
N VAL A 44 -7.35 3.95 -7.54
CA VAL A 44 -6.48 2.78 -7.36
C VAL A 44 -7.18 1.71 -6.51
N GLU A 45 -7.81 2.10 -5.41
CA GLU A 45 -8.56 1.18 -4.55
C GLU A 45 -9.77 0.57 -5.28
N GLN A 46 -10.50 1.38 -6.05
CA GLN A 46 -11.65 0.89 -6.82
C GLN A 46 -11.24 -0.11 -7.90
N LEU A 47 -10.03 0.03 -8.49
CA LEU A 47 -9.48 -0.97 -9.41
C LEU A 47 -9.06 -2.24 -8.69
N ALA A 48 -8.39 -2.12 -7.53
CA ALA A 48 -7.99 -3.27 -6.72
C ALA A 48 -9.20 -4.15 -6.32
N LYS A 49 -10.34 -3.53 -6.00
CA LYS A 49 -11.59 -4.23 -5.64
C LYS A 49 -12.22 -5.04 -6.77
N ARG A 50 -11.80 -4.83 -8.03
CA ARG A 50 -12.31 -5.61 -9.17
C ARG A 50 -11.72 -7.02 -9.23
N ILE A 51 -10.63 -7.26 -8.52
CA ILE A 51 -10.06 -8.60 -8.42
C ILE A 51 -11.05 -9.50 -7.68
N PRO A 52 -11.38 -10.68 -8.23
CA PRO A 52 -12.26 -11.63 -7.56
C PRO A 52 -11.66 -12.02 -6.21
N PRO A 53 -12.51 -12.24 -5.18
CA PRO A 53 -12.04 -12.65 -3.87
C PRO A 53 -11.14 -13.88 -4.00
N ILE A 54 -9.97 -13.82 -3.37
CA ILE A 54 -9.02 -14.92 -3.36
C ILE A 54 -9.72 -16.15 -2.79
N SER A 55 -9.93 -17.16 -3.62
CA SER A 55 -10.46 -18.43 -3.17
C SER A 55 -9.48 -19.02 -2.14
N GLN A 56 -9.99 -19.50 -1.00
CA GLN A 56 -9.16 -20.18 0.00
C GLN A 56 -8.50 -21.46 -0.52
N ASN A 57 -8.89 -21.92 -1.71
CA ASN A 57 -8.31 -23.10 -2.33
C ASN A 57 -6.98 -22.73 -3.02
N PRO A 58 -5.82 -23.20 -2.51
CA PRO A 58 -4.49 -22.78 -2.97
C PRO A 58 -4.22 -23.04 -4.45
N SER A 59 -4.92 -24.00 -5.06
CA SER A 59 -4.80 -24.33 -6.49
C SER A 59 -5.45 -23.29 -7.42
N ASN A 60 -6.35 -22.44 -6.91
CA ASN A 60 -7.08 -21.44 -7.69
C ASN A 60 -6.66 -20.00 -7.33
N LEU A 61 -5.51 -19.80 -6.67
CA LEU A 61 -5.03 -18.46 -6.43
C LEU A 61 -4.70 -17.77 -7.77
N PRO A 62 -5.29 -16.59 -8.06
CA PRO A 62 -4.81 -15.77 -9.16
C PRO A 62 -3.33 -15.47 -8.91
N LYS A 63 -2.49 -15.69 -9.91
CA LYS A 63 -1.05 -15.44 -9.84
C LYS A 63 -0.78 -13.94 -9.96
N ILE A 64 -1.17 -13.19 -8.95
CA ILE A 64 -0.98 -11.74 -8.89
C ILE A 64 0.50 -11.48 -8.54
N PRO A 65 1.29 -10.82 -9.41
CA PRO A 65 2.68 -10.56 -9.13
C PRO A 65 2.80 -9.54 -7.99
N ARG A 66 3.56 -9.89 -6.95
CA ARG A 66 3.78 -9.02 -5.79
C ARG A 66 4.76 -7.89 -6.16
N ILE A 67 4.33 -6.63 -6.11
CA ILE A 67 5.15 -5.49 -6.54
C ILE A 67 5.68 -4.67 -5.34
N PRO A 68 6.91 -4.12 -5.44
CA PRO A 68 7.48 -3.33 -4.36
C PRO A 68 6.84 -1.92 -4.28
N PRO A 69 7.04 -1.19 -3.16
CA PRO A 69 6.64 0.22 -3.02
C PRO A 69 7.29 1.20 -4.03
N LYS A 70 8.20 0.71 -4.89
CA LYS A 70 8.74 1.44 -6.04
C LYS A 70 8.19 0.83 -7.33
N PRO A 71 6.92 1.11 -7.69
CA PRO A 71 6.26 0.46 -8.83
C PRO A 71 6.94 0.78 -10.17
N GLN A 72 7.56 1.96 -10.29
CA GLN A 72 8.13 2.49 -11.53
C GLN A 72 9.13 1.57 -12.24
N ALA A 73 9.87 0.75 -11.49
CA ALA A 73 10.87 -0.15 -12.06
C ALA A 73 10.27 -1.45 -12.64
N VAL A 74 9.08 -1.84 -12.18
CA VAL A 74 8.49 -3.17 -12.43
C VAL A 74 7.19 -3.07 -13.24
N THR A 75 6.35 -2.07 -12.94
CA THR A 75 5.03 -1.87 -13.57
C THR A 75 5.08 -1.83 -15.10
N PRO A 76 5.96 -1.05 -15.78
CA PRO A 76 5.97 -1.02 -17.25
C PRO A 76 6.26 -2.39 -17.86
N LYS A 77 7.22 -3.13 -17.28
CA LYS A 77 7.62 -4.45 -17.76
C LYS A 77 6.49 -5.48 -17.66
N LEU A 78 5.77 -5.47 -16.54
CA LEU A 78 4.64 -6.39 -16.31
C LEU A 78 3.44 -6.08 -17.21
N LEU A 79 3.22 -4.80 -17.53
CA LEU A 79 2.18 -4.39 -18.47
C LEU A 79 2.55 -4.76 -19.91
N GLU A 80 3.80 -4.51 -20.32
CA GLU A 80 4.30 -4.83 -21.65
C GLU A 80 4.35 -6.35 -21.92
N SER A 81 4.66 -7.15 -20.89
CA SER A 81 4.66 -8.61 -20.98
C SER A 81 3.27 -9.23 -20.93
N GLY A 82 2.24 -8.48 -20.52
CA GLY A 82 0.89 -8.99 -20.29
C GLY A 82 0.78 -9.92 -19.08
N GLU A 83 1.79 -9.95 -18.20
CA GLU A 83 1.82 -10.77 -16.99
C GLU A 83 0.94 -10.20 -15.86
N ALA A 84 0.57 -8.92 -15.93
CA ALA A 84 -0.29 -8.26 -14.95
C ALA A 84 -1.26 -7.30 -15.61
N THR A 85 -2.49 -7.26 -15.10
CA THR A 85 -3.46 -6.22 -15.41
C THR A 85 -3.28 -4.99 -14.52
N PRO A 86 -3.83 -3.82 -14.89
CA PRO A 86 -3.89 -2.67 -13.98
C PRO A 86 -4.51 -3.00 -12.61
N GLU A 87 -5.58 -3.81 -12.60
CA GLU A 87 -6.24 -4.30 -11.40
C GLU A 87 -5.27 -5.10 -10.52
N ASP A 88 -4.54 -6.07 -11.09
CA ASP A 88 -3.52 -6.88 -10.40
C ASP A 88 -2.47 -6.01 -9.72
N LEU A 89 -1.99 -4.99 -10.43
CA LEU A 89 -0.96 -4.08 -9.92
C LEU A 89 -1.49 -3.18 -8.80
N CYS A 90 -2.72 -2.68 -8.92
CA CYS A 90 -3.37 -1.90 -7.87
C CYS A 90 -3.54 -2.72 -6.59
N PHE A 91 -4.08 -3.93 -6.68
CA PHE A 91 -4.25 -4.83 -5.54
C PHE A 91 -2.91 -5.21 -4.91
N SER A 92 -1.96 -5.64 -5.73
CA SER A 92 -0.64 -6.08 -5.28
C SER A 92 0.12 -4.98 -4.54
N LEU A 93 0.06 -3.74 -5.04
CA LEU A 93 0.68 -2.62 -4.36
C LEU A 93 0.03 -2.35 -3.01
N GLN A 94 -1.31 -2.29 -2.97
CA GLN A 94 -2.07 -2.00 -1.75
C GLN A 94 -1.79 -3.05 -0.66
N GLU A 95 -1.91 -4.33 -0.99
CA GLU A 95 -1.61 -5.43 -0.07
C GLU A 95 -0.18 -5.34 0.45
N THR A 96 0.79 -5.04 -0.43
CA THR A 96 2.18 -4.95 -0.03
C THR A 96 2.44 -3.76 0.91
N VAL A 97 1.99 -2.55 0.54
CA VAL A 97 2.27 -1.35 1.35
C VAL A 97 1.48 -1.33 2.65
N PHE A 98 0.22 -1.80 2.65
CA PHE A 98 -0.60 -1.82 3.86
C PHE A 98 -0.19 -2.95 4.80
N ALA A 99 0.24 -4.10 4.30
CA ALA A 99 0.86 -5.13 5.15
C ALA A 99 2.13 -4.59 5.82
N MET A 100 3.01 -3.91 5.07
CA MET A 100 4.22 -3.30 5.63
C MET A 100 3.91 -2.25 6.69
N LEU A 101 2.93 -1.37 6.45
CA LEU A 101 2.51 -0.35 7.41
C LEU A 101 1.88 -0.97 8.66
N THR A 102 1.07 -2.02 8.49
CA THR A 102 0.46 -2.77 9.60
C THR A 102 1.53 -3.43 10.45
N GLU A 103 2.50 -4.13 9.84
CA GLU A 103 3.60 -4.78 10.54
C GLU A 103 4.44 -3.78 11.36
N VAL A 104 4.83 -2.64 10.76
CA VAL A 104 5.61 -1.62 11.47
C VAL A 104 4.79 -0.98 12.60
N THR A 105 3.48 -0.79 12.38
CA THR A 105 2.58 -0.26 13.41
C THR A 105 2.42 -1.23 14.57
N GLU A 106 2.24 -2.52 14.30
CA GLU A 106 2.12 -3.57 15.31
C GLU A 106 3.40 -3.65 16.17
N ARG A 107 4.58 -3.63 15.54
CA ARG A 107 5.87 -3.58 16.25
C ARG A 107 5.96 -2.35 17.16
N ALA A 108 5.52 -1.18 16.70
CA ALA A 108 5.53 0.04 17.49
C ALA A 108 4.53 -0.01 18.67
N LEU A 109 3.34 -0.58 18.47
CA LEU A 109 2.36 -0.81 19.54
C LEU A 109 2.94 -1.77 20.60
N ALA A 110 3.56 -2.88 20.17
CA ALA A 110 4.20 -3.82 21.07
C ALA A 110 5.35 -3.17 21.87
N LEU A 111 6.17 -2.34 21.22
CA LEU A 111 7.28 -1.62 21.85
C LEU A 111 6.81 -0.59 22.88
N THR A 112 5.71 0.10 22.61
CA THR A 112 5.17 1.17 23.46
C THR A 112 4.17 0.69 24.50
N ARG A 113 3.68 -0.56 24.38
CA ARG A 113 2.55 -1.12 25.12
C ARG A 113 1.27 -0.27 24.98
N SER A 114 1.13 0.45 23.87
CA SER A 114 -0.10 1.19 23.58
C SER A 114 -1.18 0.22 23.12
N VAL A 115 -2.40 0.42 23.62
CA VAL A 115 -3.60 -0.31 23.18
C VAL A 115 -4.48 0.54 22.26
N HIS A 116 -4.08 1.79 22.00
CA HIS A 116 -4.77 2.71 21.11
C HIS A 116 -3.87 3.07 19.93
N LEU A 117 -4.49 3.13 18.74
CA LEU A 117 -3.88 3.56 17.49
C LEU A 117 -4.75 4.68 16.90
N LEU A 118 -4.12 5.77 16.49
CA LEU A 118 -4.77 6.83 15.72
C LEU A 118 -4.14 6.85 14.33
N LEU A 119 -4.94 6.56 13.30
CA LEU A 119 -4.54 6.70 11.91
C LEU A 119 -4.82 8.14 11.45
N VAL A 120 -3.84 8.78 10.82
CA VAL A 120 -3.92 10.16 10.34
C VAL A 120 -3.33 10.30 8.94
N GLY A 121 -3.70 11.38 8.25
CA GLY A 121 -3.18 11.73 6.93
C GLY A 121 -4.12 11.37 5.78
N GLY A 122 -3.81 11.83 4.57
CA GLY A 122 -4.71 11.70 3.41
C GLY A 122 -4.90 10.29 2.88
N VAL A 123 -4.10 9.31 3.31
CA VAL A 123 -4.24 7.88 2.94
C VAL A 123 -5.10 7.13 3.97
N ALA A 124 -5.54 7.79 5.04
CA ALA A 124 -6.39 7.20 6.06
C ALA A 124 -7.90 7.22 5.71
N CYS A 125 -8.25 7.71 4.52
CA CYS A 125 -9.64 7.87 4.04
C CYS A 125 -10.24 6.59 3.48
#